data_AF-A0A1D8AVU8-F1
#
_entry.id   AF-A0A1D8AVU8-F1
#
_cell.length_a   1.000
_cell.length_b   1.000
_cell.length_c   1.000
_cell.angle_alpha   90.00
_cell.angle_beta   90.00
_cell.angle_gamma   90.00
#
_symmetry.space_group_name_H-M   'P 1'
#
loop_
_entity.id
_entity.type
_entity.pdbx_description
1 polymer ?
#
loop_
_entity_poly.entity_id
_entity_poly.type
_entity_poly.pdbx_seq_one_letter_code
_entity_poly.pdbx_strand_id
1 'polypeptide(L)'
;MSDSSFSFPHRTPVFTALIVILCFAAFGWLAKRIYVPHAADVQAVEGVLTPAERKVRLAELRTKEQSAATTYGWVDQPKGVVRLPIDRAIELTVRDHAKK
;
A
#
# COMPACT_ATOMS: atom_id res chain seq x y z
N MET A 1 -0.66 -55.94 -23.92
CA MET A 1 -1.28 -54.62 -23.71
C MET A 1 -2.08 -54.75 -22.43
N SER A 2 -1.49 -54.35 -21.30
CA SER A 2 -2.09 -54.56 -19.99
C SER A 2 -2.82 -53.30 -19.60
N ASP A 3 -4.14 -53.30 -19.71
CA ASP A 3 -5.00 -52.19 -19.30
C ASP A 3 -4.99 -52.09 -17.77
N SER A 4 -4.24 -51.12 -17.26
CA SER A 4 -4.34 -50.69 -15.87
C SER A 4 -5.63 -49.89 -15.68
N SER A 5 -6.71 -50.61 -15.37
CA SER A 5 -7.98 -50.03 -14.91
C SER A 5 -7.79 -49.38 -13.54
N PHE A 6 -7.63 -48.05 -13.52
CA PHE A 6 -7.71 -47.27 -12.28
C PHE A 6 -9.17 -47.16 -11.86
N SER A 7 -9.65 -48.13 -11.07
CA SER A 7 -10.97 -48.06 -10.44
C SER A 7 -10.93 -47.04 -9.29
N PHE A 8 -11.48 -45.85 -9.51
CA PHE A 8 -11.65 -44.84 -8.46
C PHE A 8 -12.83 -45.23 -7.54
N PRO A 9 -12.61 -45.49 -6.24
CA PRO A 9 -13.70 -45.77 -5.30
C PRO A 9 -14.63 -44.55 -5.16
N HIS A 10 -15.88 -44.71 -5.60
CA HIS A 10 -16.94 -43.70 -5.71
C HIS A 10 -17.51 -43.20 -4.35
N ARG A 11 -16.85 -43.49 -3.23
CA ARG A 11 -17.31 -43.16 -1.86
C ARG A 11 -16.24 -42.47 -1.01
N THR A 12 -15.21 -41.87 -1.63
CA THR A 12 -14.23 -41.01 -0.95
C THR A 12 -13.82 -39.76 -1.76
N PRO A 13 -14.73 -38.94 -2.32
CA PRO A 13 -14.32 -37.66 -2.92
C PRO A 13 -14.44 -36.47 -1.96
N VAL A 14 -15.50 -36.39 -1.15
CA VAL A 14 -15.76 -35.19 -0.33
C VAL A 14 -14.96 -35.21 0.97
N PHE A 15 -14.93 -36.34 1.67
CA PHE A 15 -14.26 -36.44 2.97
C PHE A 15 -12.75 -36.23 2.85
N THR A 16 -12.11 -36.81 1.83
CA THR A 16 -10.69 -36.63 1.52
C THR A 16 -10.38 -35.21 1.07
N ALA A 17 -11.22 -34.60 0.22
CA ALA A 17 -11.08 -33.22 -0.19
C ALA A 17 -11.17 -32.25 1.00
N LEU A 18 -12.10 -32.48 1.93
CA LEU A 18 -12.21 -31.68 3.16
C LEU A 18 -10.96 -31.79 4.03
N ILE A 19 -10.39 -33.00 4.18
CA ILE A 19 -9.14 -33.20 4.91
C ILE A 19 -7.99 -32.44 4.24
N VAL A 20 -7.85 -32.54 2.92
CA VAL A 20 -6.78 -31.83 2.19
C VAL A 20 -6.93 -30.32 2.33
N ILE A 21 -8.15 -29.77 2.23
CA ILE A 21 -8.41 -28.34 2.44
C ILE A 21 -8.05 -27.94 3.87
N LEU A 22 -8.42 -28.75 4.86
CA LEU A 22 -8.10 -28.49 6.27
C LEU A 22 -6.59 -28.53 6.50
N CYS A 23 -5.88 -29.49 5.90
CA CYS A 23 -4.42 -29.54 5.91
C CYS A 23 -3.79 -28.30 5.25
N PHE A 24 -4.29 -27.86 4.10
CA PHE A 24 -3.80 -26.64 3.44
C PHE A 24 -4.12 -25.37 4.24
N ALA A 25 -5.28 -25.30 4.89
CA ALA A 25 -5.65 -24.19 5.76
C ALA A 25 -4.77 -24.16 7.02
N ALA A 26 -4.54 -25.32 7.65
CA ALA A 26 -3.67 -25.46 8.80
C ALA A 26 -2.20 -25.15 8.43
N PHE A 27 -1.74 -25.63 7.28
CA PHE A 27 -0.41 -25.33 6.76
C PHE A 27 -0.26 -23.85 6.42
N GLY A 28 -1.24 -23.24 5.74
CA GLY A 28 -1.25 -21.81 5.45
C GLY A 28 -1.27 -20.96 6.71
N TRP A 29 -2.02 -21.38 7.73
CA TRP A 29 -2.02 -20.73 9.05
C TRP A 29 -0.68 -20.87 9.77
N LEU A 30 -0.07 -22.05 9.75
CA LEU A 30 1.24 -22.32 10.34
C LEU A 30 2.34 -21.55 9.61
N ALA A 31 2.32 -21.57 8.28
CA ALA A 31 3.23 -20.80 7.43
C ALA A 31 3.07 -19.31 7.70
N LYS A 32 1.84 -18.80 7.83
CA LYS A 32 1.62 -17.42 8.23
C LYS A 32 2.21 -17.13 9.62
N ARG A 33 2.01 -18.01 10.60
CA ARG A 33 2.53 -17.86 11.97
C ARG A 33 4.07 -17.83 12.00
N ILE A 34 4.73 -18.65 11.18
CA ILE A 34 6.20 -18.82 11.16
C ILE A 34 6.88 -17.78 10.24
N TYR A 35 6.35 -17.57 9.03
CA TYR A 35 6.98 -16.77 7.97
C TYR A 35 6.48 -15.34 7.86
N VAL A 36 5.28 -15.00 8.35
CA VAL A 36 4.97 -13.57 8.48
C VAL A 36 5.98 -13.08 9.49
N PRO A 37 6.88 -12.14 9.11
CA PRO A 37 7.76 -11.54 10.08
C PRO A 37 6.81 -11.01 11.15
N HIS A 38 6.87 -11.58 12.36
CA HIS A 38 6.45 -10.83 13.54
C HIS A 38 7.24 -9.56 13.36
N ALA A 39 6.57 -8.47 12.95
CA ALA A 39 7.21 -7.20 12.69
C ALA A 39 8.09 -7.03 13.90
N ALA A 40 9.40 -7.25 13.70
CA ALA A 40 10.28 -7.50 14.83
C ALA A 40 10.00 -6.33 15.74
N ASP A 41 9.84 -6.57 17.03
CA ASP A 41 9.73 -5.47 17.98
C ASP A 41 11.05 -4.71 17.79
N VAL A 42 11.02 -3.74 16.87
CA VAL A 42 12.20 -3.09 16.35
C VAL A 42 12.54 -2.25 17.53
N GLN A 43 13.50 -2.74 18.33
CA GLN A 43 14.01 -2.01 19.48
C GLN A 43 14.09 -0.57 19.05
N ALA A 44 13.42 0.32 19.77
CA ALA A 44 13.29 1.71 19.37
C ALA A 44 14.71 2.28 19.24
N VAL A 45 15.25 2.25 18.02
CA VAL A 45 16.56 2.81 17.72
C VAL A 45 16.34 4.30 17.75
N GLU A 46 17.08 4.98 18.61
CA GLU A 46 17.00 6.42 18.76
C GLU A 46 17.13 7.10 17.39
N GLY A 47 16.12 7.85 17.00
CA GLY A 47 16.05 8.53 15.69
C GLY A 47 15.32 7.76 14.56
N VAL A 48 14.95 6.49 14.75
CA VAL A 48 14.19 5.72 13.75
C VAL A 48 12.70 5.71 14.09
N LEU A 49 11.89 6.26 13.19
CA LEU A 49 10.43 6.29 13.36
C LEU A 49 9.85 4.87 13.36
N THR A 50 8.94 4.60 14.29
CA THR A 50 8.16 3.36 14.29
C THR A 50 7.25 3.29 13.04
N PRO A 51 6.78 2.10 12.64
CA PRO A 51 5.84 1.99 11.52
C PRO A 51 4.56 2.82 11.71
N ALA A 52 4.10 3.01 12.95
CA ALA A 52 2.95 3.85 13.28
C ALA A 52 3.27 5.34 13.09
N GLU A 53 4.39 5.81 13.63
CA GLU A 53 4.84 7.21 13.47
C GLU A 53 5.11 7.58 12.02
N ARG A 54 5.66 6.65 11.23
CA ARG A 54 5.84 6.84 9.78
C ARG A 54 4.53 7.10 9.06
N LYS A 55 3.46 6.37 9.43
CA LYS A 55 2.12 6.59 8.85
C LYS A 55 1.58 7.97 9.20
N VAL A 56 1.75 8.40 10.46
CA VAL A 56 1.32 9.74 10.90
C VAL A 56 2.10 10.83 10.15
N ARG A 57 3.43 10.75 10.12
CA ARG A 57 4.27 11.71 9.39
C ARG A 57 3.93 11.74 7.90
N LEU A 58 3.65 10.59 7.28
CA LEU A 58 3.22 10.55 5.88
C LEU A 58 1.88 11.28 5.70
N ALA A 59 0.91 11.10 6.61
CA ALA A 59 -0.36 11.80 6.55
C ALA A 59 -0.17 13.33 6.66
N GLU A 60 0.66 13.78 7.60
CA GLU A 60 1.00 15.21 7.77
C GLU A 60 1.70 15.81 6.54
N LEU A 61 2.62 15.06 5.93
CA LEU A 61 3.28 15.49 4.70
C LEU A 61 2.25 15.64 3.57
N ARG A 62 1.36 14.65 3.41
CA ARG A 62 0.32 14.70 2.38
C ARG A 62 -0.67 15.84 2.59
N THR A 63 -1.08 16.12 3.82
CA THR A 63 -1.98 17.26 4.09
C THR A 63 -1.29 18.58 3.79
N LYS A 64 0.00 18.71 4.14
CA LYS A 64 0.80 19.89 3.80
C LYS A 64 0.94 20.07 2.29
N GLU A 65 1.31 19.02 1.56
CA GLU A 65 1.41 19.02 0.09
C GLU A 65 0.08 19.38 -0.57
N GLN A 66 -1.02 18.78 -0.11
CA GLN A 66 -2.35 19.08 -0.63
C GLN A 66 -2.73 20.54 -0.40
N SER A 67 -2.46 21.09 0.79
CA SER A 67 -2.70 22.50 1.08
C SER A 67 -1.84 23.40 0.17
N ALA A 68 -0.58 23.01 -0.07
CA ALA A 68 0.33 23.76 -0.93
C ALA A 68 -0.13 23.77 -2.40
N ALA A 69 -0.67 22.66 -2.89
CA ALA A 69 -1.16 22.53 -4.26
C ALA A 69 -2.50 23.26 -4.51
N THR A 70 -3.34 23.39 -3.50
CA THR A 70 -4.74 23.88 -3.66
C THR A 70 -5.00 25.28 -3.13
N THR A 71 -4.06 25.85 -2.36
CA THR A 71 -4.27 27.15 -1.71
C THR A 71 -3.20 28.16 -2.07
N TYR A 72 -3.60 29.43 -2.05
CA TYR A 72 -2.67 30.56 -2.13
C TYR A 72 -1.81 30.66 -0.87
N GLY A 73 -0.60 31.17 -1.03
CA GLY A 73 0.30 31.38 0.10
C GLY A 73 1.61 32.01 -0.32
N TRP A 74 2.37 32.52 0.64
CA TRP A 74 3.71 33.04 0.39
C TRP A 74 4.73 31.91 0.37
N VAL A 75 5.64 31.93 -0.62
CA VAL A 75 6.85 31.09 -0.62
C VAL A 75 8.00 31.87 0.01
N ASP A 76 8.19 33.11 -0.44
CA ASP A 76 9.19 34.05 0.06
C ASP A 76 8.59 35.45 0.04
N GLN A 77 8.02 35.85 1.18
CA GLN A 77 7.36 37.14 1.34
C GLN A 77 8.29 38.35 1.09
N PRO A 78 9.53 38.41 1.62
CA PRO A 78 10.40 39.56 1.37
C PRO A 78 10.82 39.69 -0.11
N LYS A 79 10.88 38.58 -0.86
CA LYS A 79 11.15 38.63 -2.32
C LYS A 79 9.88 38.75 -3.17
N GLY A 80 8.70 38.82 -2.56
CA GLY A 80 7.44 38.92 -3.29
C GLY A 80 7.02 37.62 -4.01
N VAL A 81 7.57 36.46 -3.63
CA VAL A 81 7.28 35.19 -4.29
C VAL A 81 6.06 34.51 -3.65
N VAL A 82 5.00 34.36 -4.45
CA VAL A 82 3.71 33.77 -4.06
C VAL A 82 3.52 32.42 -4.72
N ARG A 83 2.94 31.45 -4.00
CA ARG A 83 2.39 30.23 -4.58
C ARG A 83 0.93 30.45 -4.99
N LEU A 84 0.58 29.92 -6.15
CA LEU A 84 -0.79 29.86 -6.65
C LEU A 84 -1.27 28.41 -6.58
N PRO A 85 -2.58 28.16 -6.40
CA PRO A 85 -3.16 26.84 -6.62
C PRO A 85 -2.80 26.32 -8.01
N ILE A 86 -2.51 25.03 -8.10
CA ILE A 86 -2.00 24.41 -9.34
C ILE A 86 -2.96 24.57 -10.51
N ASP A 87 -4.27 24.45 -10.27
CA ASP A 87 -5.29 24.63 -11.30
C ASP A 87 -5.22 26.04 -11.91
N ARG A 88 -5.00 27.05 -11.06
CA ARG A 88 -4.88 28.44 -11.50
C ARG A 88 -3.57 28.67 -12.24
N ALA A 89 -2.48 28.08 -11.77
CA ALA A 89 -1.18 28.16 -12.44
C ALA A 89 -1.25 27.55 -13.85
N ILE A 90 -1.92 26.40 -14.01
CA ILE A 90 -2.15 25.77 -15.31
C ILE A 90 -2.95 26.68 -16.24
N GLU A 91 -4.07 27.24 -15.76
CA GLU A 91 -4.92 28.12 -16.57
C GLU A 91 -4.16 29.36 -17.06
N LEU A 92 -3.37 29.99 -16.18
CA LEU A 92 -2.53 31.13 -16.55
C LEU A 92 -1.46 30.72 -17.58
N THR A 93 -0.81 29.59 -17.36
CA THR A 93 0.22 29.07 -18.28
C THR A 93 -0.35 28.82 -19.67
N VAL A 94 -1.52 28.16 -19.77
CA VAL A 94 -2.19 27.90 -21.04
C VAL A 94 -2.58 29.21 -21.72
N ARG A 95 -3.13 30.18 -20.96
CA ARG A 95 -3.50 31.49 -21.48
C ARG A 95 -2.31 32.27 -22.04
N ASP A 96 -1.19 32.24 -21.33
CA ASP A 96 0.02 32.97 -21.74
C ASP A 96 0.67 32.31 -22.96
N HIS A 97 0.67 30.97 -23.02
CA HIS A 97 1.10 30.24 -24.22
C HIS A 97 0.21 30.48 -25.43
N ALA A 98 -1.11 30.63 -25.27
CA ALA A 98 -2.04 30.87 -26.38
C ALA A 98 -1.92 32.28 -26.99
N LYS A 99 -1.35 33.24 -26.25
CA LYS A 99 -1.12 34.62 -26.73
C LYS A 99 0.19 34.80 -27.50
N LYS A 100 1.06 33.80 -27.44
CA LYS A 100 2.41 33.83 -28.03
C LYS A 100 2.40 33.12 -29.38
#